data_AF-A0A495BIG5-F1
#
_entry.id   AF-A0A495BIG5-F1
#
_cell.length_a   1.000
_cell.length_b   1.000
_cell.length_c   1.000
_cell.angle_alpha   90.00
_cell.angle_beta   90.00
_cell.angle_gamma   90.00
#
_symmetry.space_group_name_H-M   'P 1'
#
loop_
_entity.id
_entity.type
_entity.pdbx_description
1 polymer ?
#
loop_
_entity_poly.entity_id
_entity_poly.type
_entity_poly.pdbx_seq_one_letter_code
_entity_poly.pdbx_strand_id
1 'polypeptide(L)'
;MQTISQILLANQPWVLNVPNNFLQLVTAPAALDIRFMSGGRVQSTAEAVLEGFYCKLDGFDRIELISPVDQLVKIILSDGSAGSNRIAGEVSATVRGAGTVLNKPMITAIGAAEKVVCTARADRVAVRVLNSGTTNVALMAPGGNYADAVLVLAPGEMWLEETAPAAAWVAISDAAGGILKVQELIL
;
A
#
# COMPACT_ATOMS: atom_id res chain seq x y z
N MET A 1 -25.60 -21.37 10.55
CA MET A 1 -24.95 -20.44 9.61
C MET A 1 -25.63 -20.47 8.25
N GLN A 2 -26.08 -19.33 7.76
CA GLN A 2 -26.67 -19.14 6.43
C GLN A 2 -25.92 -18.02 5.70
N THR A 3 -25.84 -18.11 4.38
CA THR A 3 -25.25 -17.07 3.53
C THR A 3 -26.29 -16.60 2.54
N ILE A 4 -26.53 -15.29 2.50
CA ILE A 4 -27.57 -14.68 1.69
C ILE A 4 -26.96 -13.54 0.89
N SER A 5 -27.33 -13.42 -0.38
CA SER A 5 -26.87 -12.36 -1.27
C SER A 5 -28.06 -11.71 -1.98
N GLN A 6 -28.03 -10.39 -2.14
CA GLN A 6 -29.03 -9.64 -2.88
C GLN A 6 -28.42 -8.36 -3.47
N ILE A 7 -28.90 -7.94 -4.65
CA ILE A 7 -28.65 -6.60 -5.15
C ILE A 7 -29.58 -5.64 -4.40
N LEU A 8 -29.01 -4.73 -3.62
CA LEU A 8 -29.74 -3.61 -3.04
C LEU A 8 -29.80 -2.51 -4.08
N LEU A 9 -31.00 -1.97 -4.29
CA LEU A 9 -31.18 -0.73 -5.01
C LEU A 9 -30.96 0.45 -4.05
N ALA A 10 -30.49 1.57 -4.58
CA ALA A 10 -30.19 2.77 -3.82
C ALA A 10 -31.39 3.21 -2.97
N ASN A 11 -31.13 3.41 -1.67
CA ASN A 11 -32.04 3.85 -0.64
C ASN A 11 -33.28 2.96 -0.43
N GLN A 12 -33.26 1.72 -0.93
CA GLN A 12 -34.31 0.74 -0.70
C GLN A 12 -33.88 -0.23 0.42
N PRO A 13 -34.67 -0.37 1.49
CA PRO A 13 -34.33 -1.28 2.58
C PRO A 13 -34.48 -2.74 2.13
N TRP A 14 -33.41 -3.51 2.29
CA TRP A 14 -33.47 -4.95 2.29
C TRP A 14 -33.83 -5.46 3.69
N VAL A 15 -35.05 -5.97 3.83
CA VAL A 15 -35.59 -6.45 5.10
C VAL A 15 -35.56 -7.97 5.13
N LEU A 16 -34.96 -8.53 6.18
CA LEU A 16 -34.93 -9.97 6.42
C LEU A 16 -35.46 -10.27 7.83
N ASN A 17 -36.53 -11.07 7.91
CA ASN A 17 -37.13 -11.53 9.16
C ASN A 17 -36.55 -12.90 9.54
N VAL A 18 -35.38 -12.89 10.16
CA VAL A 18 -34.57 -14.09 10.43
C VAL A 18 -33.99 -14.03 11.84
N PRO A 19 -34.58 -14.76 12.81
CA PRO A 19 -34.08 -14.80 14.17
C PRO A 19 -32.65 -15.33 14.23
N ASN A 20 -31.71 -14.50 14.67
CA ASN A 20 -30.28 -14.83 14.79
C ASN A 20 -29.64 -13.94 15.86
N ASN A 21 -28.35 -14.15 16.16
CA ASN A 21 -27.58 -13.30 17.09
C ASN A 21 -26.30 -12.75 16.47
N PHE A 22 -25.97 -13.16 15.25
CA PHE A 22 -24.74 -12.79 14.56
C PHE A 22 -25.00 -12.41 13.10
N LEU A 23 -24.35 -11.33 12.66
CA LEU A 23 -24.26 -10.91 11.26
C LEU A 23 -22.81 -10.60 10.90
N GLN A 24 -22.39 -11.04 9.71
CA GLN A 24 -21.18 -10.54 9.07
C GLN A 24 -21.48 -10.06 7.64
N LEU A 25 -20.98 -8.87 7.30
CA LEU A 25 -21.03 -8.29 5.97
C LEU A 25 -19.83 -8.78 5.15
N VAL A 26 -20.09 -9.61 4.15
CA VAL A 26 -19.07 -10.30 3.33
C VAL A 26 -18.82 -9.63 2.00
N THR A 27 -19.82 -8.94 1.45
CA THR A 27 -19.66 -8.15 0.23
C THR A 27 -20.47 -6.87 0.35
N ALA A 28 -19.80 -5.73 0.17
CA ALA A 28 -20.40 -4.39 0.11
C ALA A 28 -19.41 -3.40 -0.53
N PRO A 29 -19.43 -3.25 -1.87
CA PRO A 29 -18.56 -2.32 -2.59
C PRO A 29 -18.64 -0.85 -2.14
N ALA A 30 -19.76 -0.44 -1.53
CA ALA A 30 -19.94 0.87 -0.92
C ALA A 30 -20.49 0.74 0.49
N ALA A 31 -20.27 1.77 1.32
CA ALA A 31 -20.78 1.81 2.68
C ALA A 31 -22.31 1.70 2.71
N LEU A 32 -22.85 1.03 3.73
CA LEU A 32 -24.29 0.86 3.95
C LEU A 32 -24.64 0.94 5.43
N ASP A 33 -25.91 1.14 5.74
CA ASP A 33 -26.42 1.13 7.11
C ASP A 33 -27.12 -0.20 7.41
N ILE A 34 -26.96 -0.69 8.64
CA ILE A 34 -27.61 -1.92 9.13
C ILE A 34 -28.37 -1.60 10.42
N ARG A 35 -29.67 -1.90 10.44
CA ARG A 35 -30.50 -1.86 11.67
C ARG A 35 -30.81 -3.27 12.12
N PHE A 36 -30.59 -3.51 13.41
CA PHE A 36 -30.96 -4.75 14.09
C PHE A 36 -32.23 -4.50 14.89
N MET A 37 -33.24 -5.31 14.65
CA MET A 37 -34.57 -5.16 15.23
C MET A 37 -34.87 -6.30 16.19
N SER A 38 -35.63 -6.00 17.24
CA SER A 38 -36.15 -6.99 18.19
C SER A 38 -37.50 -6.54 18.71
N GLY A 39 -38.54 -7.37 18.58
CA GLY A 39 -39.89 -7.07 19.02
C GLY A 39 -40.48 -5.82 18.36
N GLY A 40 -40.11 -5.55 17.10
CA GLY A 40 -40.56 -4.39 16.33
C GLY A 40 -39.87 -3.07 16.68
N ARG A 41 -38.83 -3.07 17.53
CA ARG A 41 -38.03 -1.88 17.88
C ARG A 41 -36.62 -2.01 17.34
N VAL A 42 -35.97 -0.87 17.07
CA VAL A 42 -34.53 -0.83 16.78
C VAL A 42 -33.78 -1.14 18.06
N GLN A 43 -33.03 -2.24 18.06
CA GLN A 43 -32.14 -2.62 19.15
C GLN A 43 -30.76 -1.97 18.98
N SER A 44 -30.25 -1.93 17.73
CA SER A 44 -28.96 -1.33 17.40
C SER A 44 -28.92 -0.87 15.94
N THR A 45 -28.09 0.13 15.66
CA THR A 45 -27.80 0.62 14.31
C THR A 45 -26.30 0.65 14.09
N ALA A 46 -25.86 0.21 12.92
CA ALA A 46 -24.50 0.39 12.43
C ALA A 46 -24.56 1.27 11.18
N GLU A 47 -23.87 2.41 11.21
CA GLU A 47 -23.93 3.43 10.16
C GLU A 47 -22.65 3.43 9.32
N ALA A 48 -22.81 3.64 8.01
CA ALA A 48 -21.73 3.72 7.04
C ALA A 48 -20.70 2.58 7.13
N VAL A 49 -21.17 1.35 7.38
CA VAL A 49 -20.29 0.19 7.52
C VAL A 49 -19.82 -0.33 6.17
N LEU A 50 -18.56 -0.75 6.12
CA LEU A 50 -17.91 -1.32 4.94
C LEU A 50 -17.86 -2.85 5.00
N GLU A 51 -17.53 -3.45 3.86
CA GLU A 51 -17.23 -4.89 3.76
C GLU A 51 -16.27 -5.34 4.88
N GLY A 52 -16.56 -6.50 5.48
CA GLY A 52 -15.82 -7.04 6.62
C GLY A 52 -16.43 -6.70 7.98
N PHE A 53 -17.36 -5.74 8.06
CA PHE A 53 -18.08 -5.44 9.30
C PHE A 53 -18.80 -6.68 9.85
N TYR A 54 -18.77 -6.85 11.18
CA TYR A 54 -19.55 -7.87 11.86
C TYR A 54 -20.20 -7.29 13.13
N CYS A 55 -21.32 -7.90 13.53
CA CYS A 55 -22.03 -7.56 14.74
C CYS A 55 -22.53 -8.83 15.43
N LYS A 56 -22.35 -8.89 16.75
CA LYS A 56 -22.92 -9.91 17.62
C LYS A 56 -23.73 -9.23 18.72
N LEU A 57 -24.98 -9.63 18.86
CA LEU A 57 -25.92 -9.16 19.89
C LEU A 57 -26.46 -10.34 20.68
N ASP A 58 -27.26 -10.10 21.72
CA ASP A 58 -27.94 -11.18 22.47
C ASP A 58 -28.97 -11.93 21.59
N GLY A 59 -29.50 -11.25 20.57
CA GLY A 59 -30.43 -11.79 19.59
C GLY A 59 -31.23 -10.68 18.91
N PHE A 60 -31.58 -10.87 17.65
CA PHE A 60 -32.44 -10.01 16.83
C PHE A 60 -33.44 -10.88 16.04
N ASP A 61 -34.63 -10.35 15.75
CA ASP A 61 -35.66 -11.04 14.97
C ASP A 61 -35.72 -10.59 13.50
N ARG A 62 -35.20 -9.39 13.22
CA ARG A 62 -35.17 -8.78 11.90
C ARG A 62 -33.94 -7.91 11.71
N ILE A 63 -33.45 -7.86 10.48
CA ILE A 63 -32.42 -6.91 10.05
C ILE A 63 -32.93 -6.10 8.86
N GLU A 64 -32.48 -4.85 8.78
CA GLU A 64 -32.74 -3.94 7.67
C GLU A 64 -31.40 -3.39 7.17
N LEU A 65 -31.08 -3.60 5.90
CA LEU A 65 -29.88 -3.07 5.26
C LEU A 65 -30.29 -2.00 4.26
N ILE A 66 -29.66 -0.83 4.32
CA ILE A 66 -29.92 0.28 3.39
C ILE A 66 -28.61 0.75 2.79
N SER A 67 -28.52 0.73 1.47
CA SER A 67 -27.36 1.21 0.72
C SER A 67 -27.69 2.54 0.03
N PRO A 68 -26.78 3.53 0.00
CA PRO A 68 -26.98 4.77 -0.76
C PRO A 68 -26.86 4.59 -2.28
N VAL A 69 -26.31 3.45 -2.73
CA VAL A 69 -26.09 3.13 -4.15
C VAL A 69 -26.62 1.73 -4.51
N ASP A 70 -26.78 1.47 -5.80
CA ASP A 70 -27.03 0.10 -6.28
C ASP A 70 -25.78 -0.75 -6.07
N GLN A 71 -25.88 -1.84 -5.32
CA GLN A 71 -24.74 -2.74 -5.09
C GLN A 71 -25.17 -4.16 -4.73
N LEU A 72 -24.32 -5.13 -5.06
CA LEU A 72 -24.44 -6.50 -4.56
C LEU A 72 -24.00 -6.54 -3.09
N VAL A 73 -24.90 -6.96 -2.21
CA VAL A 73 -24.61 -7.20 -0.79
C VAL A 73 -24.66 -8.69 -0.49
N LYS A 74 -23.67 -9.19 0.24
CA LYS A 74 -23.63 -10.57 0.74
C LYS A 74 -23.41 -10.55 2.25
N ILE A 75 -24.23 -11.31 2.97
CA ILE A 75 -24.16 -11.43 4.42
C ILE A 75 -24.08 -12.90 4.86
N ILE A 76 -23.51 -13.11 6.04
CA ILE A 76 -23.60 -14.34 6.81
C ILE A 76 -24.42 -14.09 8.06
N LEU A 77 -25.36 -14.99 8.34
CA LEU A 77 -26.16 -15.00 9.58
C LEU A 77 -25.92 -16.28 10.36
N SER A 78 -25.89 -16.19 11.69
CA SER A 78 -25.83 -17.37 12.57
C SER A 78 -26.49 -17.10 13.92
N ASP A 79 -26.84 -18.19 14.60
CA ASP A 79 -27.34 -18.32 15.97
C ASP A 79 -26.21 -18.52 17.02
N GLY A 80 -24.96 -18.32 16.64
CA GLY A 80 -23.80 -18.42 17.52
C GLY A 80 -22.70 -17.43 17.15
N SER A 81 -21.58 -17.94 16.65
CA SER A 81 -20.51 -17.14 16.08
C SER A 81 -20.14 -17.73 14.73
N ALA A 82 -20.02 -16.88 13.73
CA ALA A 82 -19.49 -17.25 12.43
C ALA A 82 -18.40 -16.25 12.04
N GLY A 83 -17.55 -16.62 11.10
CA GLY A 83 -16.50 -15.74 10.60
C GLY A 83 -16.04 -16.23 9.24
N SER A 84 -15.95 -15.31 8.30
CA SER A 84 -15.29 -15.50 7.03
C SER A 84 -14.17 -14.47 6.95
N ASN A 85 -12.93 -14.91 6.83
CA ASN A 85 -11.84 -14.01 6.48
C ASN A 85 -11.85 -13.84 4.97
N ARG A 86 -12.26 -12.68 4.49
CA ARG A 86 -11.99 -12.25 3.13
C ARG A 86 -10.95 -11.15 3.20
N ILE A 87 -9.78 -11.39 2.60
CA ILE A 87 -8.87 -10.30 2.23
C ILE A 87 -9.57 -9.59 1.07
N ALA A 88 -10.27 -8.51 1.39
CA ALA A 88 -10.79 -7.57 0.41
C ALA A 88 -9.76 -6.45 0.26
N GLY A 89 -9.26 -6.29 -0.97
CA GLY A 89 -8.16 -5.38 -1.28
C GLY A 89 -7.21 -6.02 -2.26
N GLU A 90 -7.05 -5.42 -3.43
CA GLU A 90 -5.94 -5.75 -4.31
C GLU A 90 -4.69 -5.04 -3.78
N VAL A 91 -3.74 -5.79 -3.23
CA VAL A 91 -2.36 -5.31 -3.14
C VAL A 91 -1.72 -5.63 -4.49
N SER A 92 -1.88 -4.72 -5.46
CA SER A 92 -1.11 -4.80 -6.70
C SER A 92 0.33 -4.41 -6.42
N ALA A 93 1.12 -5.36 -5.94
CA ALA A 93 2.57 -5.30 -6.08
C ALA A 93 2.90 -5.68 -7.53
N THR A 94 2.62 -4.79 -8.48
CA THR A 94 3.05 -5.01 -9.87
C THR A 94 4.57 -4.99 -9.87
N VAL A 95 5.18 -6.18 -9.89
CA VAL A 95 6.62 -6.36 -10.03
C VAL A 95 7.01 -5.79 -11.40
N ARG A 96 7.62 -4.61 -11.40
CA ARG A 96 8.18 -4.01 -12.62
C ARG A 96 9.58 -4.58 -12.81
N GLY A 97 9.69 -5.59 -13.67
CA GLY A 97 10.99 -6.09 -14.13
C GLY A 97 11.70 -5.03 -14.98
N ALA A 98 13.03 -5.01 -14.93
CA ALA A 98 13.82 -4.17 -15.83
C ALA A 98 13.83 -4.77 -17.24
N GLY A 99 13.56 -3.95 -18.27
CA GLY A 99 13.71 -4.33 -19.67
C GLY A 99 15.17 -4.26 -20.14
N THR A 100 16.00 -3.42 -19.51
CA THR A 100 17.43 -3.27 -19.85
C THR A 100 18.26 -2.85 -18.63
N VAL A 101 19.56 -3.20 -18.66
CA VAL A 101 20.56 -2.78 -17.68
C VAL A 101 21.55 -1.83 -18.34
N LEU A 102 21.69 -0.62 -17.79
CA LEU A 102 22.64 0.39 -18.25
C LEU A 102 23.80 0.53 -17.26
N ASN A 103 25.00 0.12 -17.67
CA ASN A 103 26.22 0.37 -16.90
C ASN A 103 26.75 1.76 -17.22
N LYS A 104 26.91 2.62 -16.21
CA LYS A 104 27.53 3.93 -16.39
C LYS A 104 29.05 3.81 -16.41
N PRO A 105 29.76 4.74 -17.08
CA PRO A 105 31.19 4.90 -16.88
C PRO A 105 31.50 5.06 -15.39
N MET A 106 32.60 4.46 -14.95
CA MET A 106 33.07 4.60 -13.57
C MET A 106 33.32 6.09 -13.27
N ILE A 107 32.74 6.57 -12.18
CA ILE A 107 32.94 7.94 -11.72
C ILE A 107 34.20 7.93 -10.86
N THR A 108 35.21 8.66 -11.29
CA THR A 108 36.50 8.76 -10.59
C THR A 108 36.74 10.18 -10.08
N ALA A 109 37.67 10.30 -9.13
CA ALA A 109 38.10 11.56 -8.56
C ALA A 109 36.95 12.39 -7.99
N ILE A 110 36.02 11.75 -7.28
CA ILE A 110 35.04 12.46 -6.46
C ILE A 110 35.80 13.11 -5.31
N GLY A 111 35.58 14.41 -5.12
CA GLY A 111 36.22 15.20 -4.08
C GLY A 111 35.17 15.97 -3.29
N ALA A 112 35.57 17.12 -2.74
CA ALA A 112 34.69 17.96 -1.93
C ALA A 112 33.61 18.71 -2.76
N ALA A 113 33.78 18.77 -4.08
CA ALA A 113 32.77 19.31 -4.99
C ALA A 113 31.84 18.20 -5.50
N GLU A 114 30.57 18.58 -5.66
CA GLU A 114 29.51 17.70 -6.17
C GLU A 114 29.85 17.07 -7.53
N LYS A 115 29.60 15.77 -7.65
CA LYS A 115 29.66 15.00 -8.89
C LYS A 115 28.31 14.34 -9.16
N VAL A 116 27.80 14.50 -10.37
CA VAL A 116 26.57 13.80 -10.82
C VAL A 116 26.82 12.29 -10.84
N VAL A 117 25.99 11.55 -10.09
CA VAL A 117 25.93 10.08 -10.11
C VAL A 117 24.96 9.62 -11.18
N CYS A 118 23.76 10.19 -11.17
CA CYS A 118 22.78 10.01 -12.22
C CYS A 118 21.80 11.18 -12.28
N THR A 119 21.35 11.50 -13.49
CA THR A 119 20.27 12.47 -13.73
C THR A 119 18.91 11.83 -13.44
N ALA A 120 17.84 12.61 -13.25
CA ALA A 120 16.50 12.05 -13.12
C ALA A 120 16.07 11.29 -14.40
N ARG A 121 15.35 10.16 -14.24
CA ARG A 121 14.77 9.35 -15.34
C ARG A 121 13.46 8.70 -14.91
N ALA A 122 12.38 8.96 -15.63
CA ALA A 122 11.05 8.44 -15.27
C ALA A 122 10.89 6.91 -15.49
N ASP A 123 11.74 6.32 -16.32
CA ASP A 123 11.74 4.91 -16.72
C ASP A 123 12.73 4.04 -15.93
N ARG A 124 13.47 4.63 -14.98
CA ARG A 124 14.38 3.86 -14.11
C ARG A 124 13.59 3.18 -12.99
N VAL A 125 13.79 1.88 -12.86
CA VAL A 125 13.17 1.05 -11.82
C VAL A 125 14.10 0.73 -10.65
N ALA A 126 15.42 0.79 -10.87
CA ALA A 126 16.38 0.72 -9.77
C ALA A 126 17.71 1.40 -10.14
N VAL A 127 18.47 1.87 -9.14
CA VAL A 127 19.88 2.26 -9.29
C VAL A 127 20.74 1.54 -8.25
N ARG A 128 21.90 1.07 -8.71
CA ARG A 128 22.93 0.43 -7.88
C ARG A 128 24.18 1.30 -7.91
N VAL A 129 24.69 1.63 -6.73
CA VAL A 129 25.90 2.44 -6.56
C VAL A 129 26.85 1.70 -5.65
N LEU A 130 28.03 1.33 -6.17
CA LEU A 130 29.10 0.69 -5.41
C LEU A 130 30.24 1.69 -5.21
N ASN A 131 30.63 1.91 -3.96
CA ASN A 131 31.87 2.60 -3.65
C ASN A 131 33.06 1.65 -3.85
N SER A 132 33.79 1.85 -4.95
CA SER A 132 35.00 1.10 -5.28
C SER A 132 36.29 1.86 -4.92
N GLY A 133 36.17 2.99 -4.24
CA GLY A 133 37.29 3.81 -3.80
C GLY A 133 37.75 3.44 -2.39
N THR A 134 38.56 4.33 -1.80
CA THR A 134 39.11 4.20 -0.44
C THR A 134 38.61 5.26 0.53
N THR A 135 37.70 6.14 0.08
CA THR A 135 37.14 7.26 0.84
C THR A 135 35.65 7.04 1.07
N ASN A 136 35.05 7.74 2.05
CA ASN A 136 33.60 7.67 2.24
C ASN A 136 32.90 8.61 1.26
N VAL A 137 31.88 8.12 0.58
CA VAL A 137 31.16 8.87 -0.45
C VAL A 137 29.73 9.12 -0.01
N ALA A 138 29.40 10.38 0.23
CA ALA A 138 28.03 10.82 0.48
C ALA A 138 27.21 10.78 -0.81
N LEU A 139 25.96 10.34 -0.71
CA LEU A 139 24.95 10.36 -1.76
C LEU A 139 23.76 11.22 -1.32
N MET A 140 23.28 12.05 -2.25
CA MET A 140 22.27 13.06 -1.95
C MET A 140 21.58 13.62 -3.20
N ALA A 141 20.61 14.51 -2.99
CA ALA A 141 19.99 15.31 -4.04
C ALA A 141 20.95 16.42 -4.53
N PRO A 142 20.83 16.86 -5.80
CA PRO A 142 21.66 17.95 -6.34
C PRO A 142 21.56 19.26 -5.56
N GLY A 143 22.67 19.97 -5.43
CA GLY A 143 22.79 21.28 -4.80
C GLY A 143 23.10 21.27 -3.29
N GLY A 144 23.40 20.10 -2.72
CA GLY A 144 23.74 19.96 -1.30
C GLY A 144 25.25 19.87 -1.03
N ASN A 145 25.63 19.82 0.24
CA ASN A 145 27.00 19.59 0.70
C ASN A 145 27.14 18.24 1.42
N TYR A 146 28.37 17.79 1.70
CA TYR A 146 28.60 16.51 2.39
C TYR A 146 27.79 16.34 3.69
N ALA A 147 27.52 17.42 4.42
CA ALA A 147 26.73 17.40 5.65
C ALA A 147 25.23 17.12 5.44
N ASP A 148 24.69 17.37 4.24
CA ASP A 148 23.28 17.13 3.90
C ASP A 148 23.08 15.72 3.31
N ALA A 149 24.07 14.84 3.45
CA ALA A 149 24.04 13.49 2.92
C ALA A 149 22.81 12.72 3.43
N VAL A 150 22.07 12.11 2.49
CA VAL A 150 20.97 11.19 2.84
C VAL A 150 21.54 9.81 3.17
N LEU A 151 22.68 9.47 2.56
CA LEU A 151 23.41 8.23 2.76
C LEU A 151 24.91 8.48 2.60
N VAL A 152 25.72 7.74 3.35
CA VAL A 152 27.18 7.71 3.17
C VAL A 152 27.61 6.27 2.93
N LEU A 153 28.34 6.03 1.84
CA LEU A 153 28.91 4.73 1.51
C LEU A 153 30.38 4.67 1.91
N ALA A 154 30.70 3.76 2.83
CA ALA A 154 32.08 3.41 3.12
C ALA A 154 32.73 2.65 1.96
N PRO A 155 34.07 2.56 1.91
CA PRO A 155 34.78 1.76 0.91
C PRO A 155 34.25 0.32 0.83
N GLY A 156 33.87 -0.11 -0.38
CA GLY A 156 33.32 -1.45 -0.64
C GLY A 156 31.81 -1.58 -0.45
N GLU A 157 31.13 -0.58 0.09
CA GLU A 157 29.68 -0.62 0.28
C GLU A 157 28.93 -0.38 -1.02
N MET A 158 27.78 -1.05 -1.12
CA MET A 158 26.85 -0.89 -2.23
C MET A 158 25.48 -0.49 -1.71
N TRP A 159 24.89 0.48 -2.39
CA TRP A 159 23.50 0.86 -2.20
C TRP A 159 22.67 0.49 -3.42
N LEU A 160 21.45 0.03 -3.14
CA LEU A 160 20.41 -0.29 -4.10
C LEU A 160 19.19 0.57 -3.76
N GLU A 161 18.75 1.38 -4.71
CA GLU A 161 17.57 2.23 -4.59
C GLU A 161 16.45 1.73 -5.48
N GLU A 162 15.34 1.35 -4.87
CA GLU A 162 14.13 0.82 -5.52
C GLU A 162 12.86 1.61 -5.15
N THR A 163 12.94 2.48 -4.14
CA THR A 163 11.83 3.29 -3.64
C THR A 163 11.71 4.63 -4.37
N ALA A 164 12.83 5.27 -4.70
CA ALA A 164 12.89 6.52 -5.46
C ALA A 164 13.89 6.44 -6.65
N PRO A 165 13.82 5.40 -7.50
CA PRO A 165 14.82 5.15 -8.54
C PRO A 165 14.82 6.22 -9.64
N ALA A 166 13.74 6.98 -9.78
CA ALA A 166 13.63 8.02 -10.80
C ALA A 166 14.37 9.33 -10.45
N ALA A 167 14.78 9.51 -9.20
CA ALA A 167 15.40 10.74 -8.71
C ALA A 167 16.80 10.97 -9.30
N ALA A 168 17.23 12.23 -9.30
CA ALA A 168 18.61 12.60 -9.58
C ALA A 168 19.46 12.42 -8.32
N TRP A 169 20.68 11.90 -8.49
CA TRP A 169 21.63 11.67 -7.41
C TRP A 169 22.99 12.25 -7.73
N VAL A 170 23.61 12.79 -6.70
CA VAL A 170 24.95 13.37 -6.74
C VAL A 170 25.78 12.83 -5.59
N ALA A 171 27.10 12.95 -5.72
CA ALA A 171 28.07 12.43 -4.76
C ALA A 171 29.11 13.48 -4.39
N ILE A 172 29.49 13.48 -3.12
CA ILE A 172 30.63 14.22 -2.56
C ILE A 172 31.44 13.24 -1.72
N SER A 173 32.76 13.32 -1.79
CA SER A 173 33.66 12.45 -1.02
C SER A 173 34.28 13.23 0.14
N ASP A 174 34.46 12.57 1.28
CA ASP A 174 35.07 13.17 2.49
C ASP A 174 36.55 13.53 2.29
N ALA A 175 37.22 12.83 1.38
CA ALA A 175 38.54 13.15 0.87
C ALA A 175 38.59 13.01 -0.65
N ALA A 176 39.59 13.62 -1.29
CA ALA A 176 39.78 13.48 -2.74
C ALA A 176 40.08 12.02 -3.12
N GLY A 177 39.49 11.57 -4.24
CA GLY A 177 39.78 10.25 -4.79
C GLY A 177 38.64 9.23 -4.64
N GLY A 178 37.42 9.66 -4.31
CA GLY A 178 36.26 8.78 -4.30
C GLY A 178 35.99 8.18 -5.68
N ILE A 179 35.57 6.92 -5.70
CA ILE A 179 35.30 6.15 -6.93
C ILE A 179 33.97 5.42 -6.77
N LEU A 180 33.04 5.69 -7.69
CA LEU A 180 31.75 5.00 -7.75
C LEU A 180 31.60 4.22 -9.07
N LYS A 181 31.04 3.02 -8.96
CA LYS A 181 30.48 2.27 -10.09
C LYS A 181 28.96 2.33 -10.01
N VAL A 182 28.31 2.68 -11.10
CA VAL A 182 26.86 2.92 -11.13
C VAL A 182 26.21 2.05 -12.20
N GLN A 183 25.12 1.38 -11.85
CA GLN A 183 24.29 0.61 -12.76
C GLN A 183 22.83 1.03 -12.60
N GLU A 184 22.18 1.34 -13.72
CA GLU A 184 20.75 1.68 -13.76
C GLU A 184 19.98 0.50 -14.37
N LEU A 185 18.82 0.21 -13.79
CA LEU A 185 17.85 -0.74 -14.31
C LEU A 185 16.67 0.06 -14.86
N ILE A 186 16.37 -0.13 -16.15
CA ILE A 186 15.40 0.69 -16.90
C ILE A 186 14.33 -0.21 -17.52
N LEU A 187 13.11 0.31 -17.66
CA LEU A 187 12.01 -0.34 -18.39
C LEU A 187 12.26 -0.36 -19.89
#